data_AF-A0A9D6KL16-F1
#
_entry.id   AF-A0A9D6KL16-F1
#
_cell.length_a   1.000
_cell.length_b   1.000
_cell.length_c   1.000
_cell.angle_alpha   90.00
_cell.angle_beta   90.00
_cell.angle_gamma   90.00
#
_symmetry.space_group_name_H-M   'P 1'
#
loop_
_entity.id
_entity.type
_entity.pdbx_description
1 polymer ?
#
loop_
_entity_poly.entity_id
_entity_poly.type
_entity_poly.pdbx_seq_one_letter_code
_entity_poly.pdbx_strand_id
1 'polypeptide(L)'
;MSSKLTNYLRTFRKRSGLSQEEVAFLLGCRFGAKVSRYERFEREPNLRTALSYEVIFHTKVHELFAGIYEQVERDAGKRARRLARRLAKQHVSERKLAALKAITEPPSDDLRWEPIVHP
;
A
#
# COMPACT_ATOMS: atom_id res chain seq x y z
N MET A 1 -10.98 -4.94 16.68
CA MET A 1 -10.02 -4.26 15.78
C MET A 1 -10.72 -4.02 14.45
N SER A 2 -10.94 -2.78 14.06
CA SER A 2 -11.56 -2.44 12.77
C SER A 2 -10.59 -2.84 11.64
N SER A 3 -11.02 -3.70 10.72
CA SER A 3 -10.19 -4.04 9.56
C SER A 3 -9.99 -2.81 8.68
N LYS A 4 -8.75 -2.50 8.28
CA LYS A 4 -8.48 -1.45 7.30
C LYS A 4 -9.26 -1.71 6.02
N LEU A 5 -9.73 -0.64 5.36
CA LEU A 5 -10.32 -0.76 4.03
C LEU A 5 -9.26 -1.26 3.05
N THR A 6 -9.68 -2.02 2.05
CA THR A 6 -8.78 -2.55 1.02
C THR A 6 -7.96 -1.44 0.36
N ASN A 7 -8.60 -0.31 0.04
CA ASN A 7 -7.93 0.92 -0.37
C ASN A 7 -8.70 2.16 0.13
N TYR A 8 -8.03 3.31 0.13
CA TYR A 8 -8.53 4.61 0.59
C TYR A 8 -8.64 5.64 -0.55
N LEU A 9 -8.59 5.22 -1.82
CA LEU A 9 -8.56 6.13 -2.98
C LEU A 9 -9.76 7.08 -2.99
N ARG A 10 -10.97 6.57 -2.69
CA ARG A 10 -12.17 7.41 -2.63
C ARG A 10 -12.09 8.47 -1.53
N THR A 11 -11.48 8.14 -0.40
CA THR A 11 -11.28 9.04 0.73
C THR A 11 -10.36 10.18 0.33
N PHE A 12 -9.19 9.87 -0.23
CA PHE A 12 -8.23 10.88 -0.68
C PHE A 12 -8.77 11.71 -1.83
N ARG A 13 -9.46 11.10 -2.80
CA ARG A 13 -10.13 11.85 -3.86
C ARG A 13 -11.11 12.87 -3.31
N LYS A 14 -12.03 12.46 -2.44
CA LYS A 14 -13.02 13.38 -1.86
C LYS A 14 -12.36 14.52 -1.08
N ARG A 15 -11.28 14.24 -0.34
CA ARG A 15 -10.50 15.25 0.40
C ARG A 15 -9.81 16.26 -0.52
N SER A 16 -9.36 15.82 -1.69
CA SER A 16 -8.74 16.69 -2.70
C SER A 16 -9.74 17.57 -3.47
N GLY A 17 -11.05 17.36 -3.32
CA GLY A 17 -12.08 18.05 -4.10
C GLY A 17 -12.24 17.56 -5.54
N LEU A 18 -11.37 16.67 -6.03
CA LEU A 18 -11.39 16.19 -7.41
C LEU A 18 -12.56 15.23 -7.67
N SER A 19 -13.18 15.33 -8.83
CA SER A 19 -14.13 14.37 -9.38
C SER A 19 -13.42 13.11 -9.90
N GLN A 20 -14.18 12.04 -10.15
CA GLN A 20 -13.61 10.83 -10.77
C GLN A 20 -13.14 11.09 -12.20
N GLU A 21 -13.74 12.06 -12.89
CA GLU A 21 -13.38 12.43 -14.26
C GLU A 21 -12.07 13.22 -14.32
N GLU A 22 -11.88 14.19 -13.41
CA GLU A 22 -10.62 14.92 -13.27
C GLU A 22 -9.48 13.98 -12.87
N VAL A 23 -9.70 13.06 -11.94
CA VAL A 23 -8.70 12.03 -11.61
C VAL A 23 -8.41 11.13 -12.82
N ALA A 24 -9.44 10.74 -13.60
CA ALA A 24 -9.20 9.94 -14.80
C ALA A 24 -8.34 10.71 -15.81
N PHE A 25 -8.62 11.99 -16.03
CA PHE A 25 -7.80 12.86 -16.87
C PHE A 25 -6.34 12.89 -16.40
N LEU A 26 -6.09 13.11 -15.10
CA LEU A 26 -4.74 13.11 -14.53
C LEU A 26 -4.02 11.75 -14.64
N LEU A 27 -4.77 10.64 -14.62
CA LEU A 27 -4.24 9.30 -14.85
C LEU A 27 -3.99 8.98 -16.34
N GLY A 28 -4.21 9.93 -17.26
CA GLY A 28 -4.15 9.69 -18.71
C GLY A 28 -5.24 8.71 -19.19
N CYS A 29 -6.37 8.66 -18.49
CA CYS A 29 -7.48 7.75 -18.75
C CYS A 29 -8.67 8.52 -19.32
N ARG A 30 -9.34 7.93 -20.32
CA ARG A 30 -10.45 8.59 -21.03
C ARG A 30 -11.75 8.69 -20.22
N PHE A 31 -11.95 7.86 -19.19
CA PHE A 31 -13.25 7.73 -18.51
C PHE A 31 -13.14 7.60 -16.99
N GLY A 32 -13.95 8.38 -16.26
CA GLY A 32 -14.09 8.34 -14.79
C GLY A 32 -14.52 6.98 -14.23
N ALA A 33 -15.24 6.17 -15.02
CA ALA A 33 -15.63 4.81 -14.63
C ALA A 33 -14.43 3.92 -14.25
N LYS A 34 -13.25 4.18 -14.82
CA LYS A 34 -12.01 3.47 -14.47
C LYS A 34 -11.57 3.79 -13.05
N VAL A 35 -11.69 5.06 -12.62
CA VAL A 35 -11.42 5.50 -11.24
C VAL A 35 -12.42 4.87 -10.27
N SER A 36 -13.71 4.82 -10.62
CA SER A 36 -14.73 4.16 -9.79
C SER A 36 -14.43 2.67 -9.54
N ARG A 37 -13.92 1.94 -10.55
CA ARG A 37 -13.49 0.54 -10.38
C ARG A 37 -12.27 0.41 -9.46
N TYR A 38 -11.31 1.34 -9.56
CA TYR A 38 -10.15 1.37 -8.65
C TYR A 38 -10.57 1.68 -7.22
N GLU A 39 -11.42 2.67 -7.00
CA GLU A 39 -11.93 3.05 -5.68
C GLU A 39 -12.66 1.90 -4.99
N ARG A 40 -13.48 1.14 -5.73
CA ARG A 40 -14.20 -0.02 -5.22
C ARG A 40 -13.34 -1.30 -5.17
N PHE A 41 -12.09 -1.21 -5.62
CA PHE A 41 -11.18 -2.35 -5.77
C PHE A 41 -11.74 -3.50 -6.64
N GLU A 42 -12.65 -3.21 -7.56
CA GLU A 42 -13.12 -4.15 -8.59
C GLU A 42 -12.02 -4.42 -9.64
N ARG A 43 -11.02 -3.54 -9.69
CA ARG A 43 -9.83 -3.67 -10.51
C ARG A 43 -8.63 -3.24 -9.69
N GLU A 44 -7.59 -4.06 -9.67
CA GLU A 44 -6.31 -3.68 -9.07
C GLU A 44 -5.57 -2.67 -9.98
N PRO A 45 -5.14 -1.51 -9.45
CA PRO A 45 -4.26 -0.61 -10.18
C PRO A 45 -2.90 -1.27 -10.44
N ASN A 46 -2.36 -1.13 -11.65
CA ASN A 46 -0.97 -1.52 -11.89
C ASN A 46 -0.01 -0.54 -11.20
N LEU A 47 1.28 -0.88 -11.15
CA LEU A 47 2.31 -0.06 -10.49
C LEU A 47 2.30 1.41 -10.97
N ARG A 48 2.21 1.66 -12.28
CA ARG A 48 2.19 3.03 -12.82
C ARG A 48 0.97 3.81 -12.34
N THR A 49 -0.21 3.19 -12.34
CA THR A 49 -1.43 3.82 -11.84
C THR A 49 -1.38 4.06 -10.34
N ALA A 50 -0.88 3.11 -9.54
CA ALA A 50 -0.70 3.28 -8.10
C ALA A 50 0.24 4.45 -7.78
N LEU A 51 1.40 4.54 -8.45
CA LEU A 51 2.33 5.64 -8.30
C LEU A 51 1.75 6.98 -8.79
N SER A 52 0.92 6.97 -9.83
CA SER A 52 0.22 8.18 -10.27
C SER A 52 -0.74 8.69 -9.19
N TYR A 53 -1.45 7.80 -8.50
CA TYR A 53 -2.28 8.19 -7.36
C TYR A 53 -1.48 8.78 -6.20
N GLU A 54 -0.28 8.28 -5.94
CA GLU A 54 0.62 8.87 -4.93
C GLU A 54 0.97 10.31 -5.29
N VAL A 55 1.30 10.58 -6.56
CA VAL A 55 1.57 11.94 -7.04
C VAL A 55 0.34 12.83 -6.96
N ILE A 56 -0.84 12.34 -7.39
CA ILE A 56 -2.09 13.12 -7.42
C ILE A 56 -2.57 13.49 -6.00
N PHE A 57 -2.44 12.56 -5.05
CA PHE A 57 -2.95 12.76 -3.69
C PHE A 57 -1.90 13.14 -2.66
N HIS A 58 -0.61 13.20 -3.04
CA HIS A 58 0.51 13.45 -2.15
C HIS A 58 0.55 12.50 -0.92
N THR A 59 0.21 11.23 -1.15
CA THR A 59 0.08 10.20 -0.12
C THR A 59 0.77 8.94 -0.59
N LYS A 60 1.56 8.29 0.27
CA LYS A 60 2.35 7.11 -0.13
C LYS A 60 1.42 5.98 -0.59
N VAL A 61 1.84 5.20 -1.58
CA VAL A 61 1.07 4.05 -2.11
C VAL A 61 0.62 3.11 -0.99
N HIS A 62 1.48 2.80 0.00
CA HIS A 62 1.09 1.90 1.08
C HIS A 62 0.01 2.47 2.01
N GLU A 63 -0.17 3.78 2.07
CA GLU A 63 -1.25 4.44 2.80
C GLU A 63 -2.54 4.43 1.97
N LEU A 64 -2.43 4.71 0.67
CA LEU A 64 -3.55 4.64 -0.27
C LEU A 64 -4.15 3.24 -0.37
N PHE A 65 -3.33 2.20 -0.24
CA PHE A 65 -3.70 0.79 -0.38
C PHE A 65 -3.47 0.02 0.92
N ALA A 66 -3.73 0.65 2.08
CA ALA A 66 -3.28 0.12 3.38
C ALA A 66 -3.79 -1.30 3.72
N GLY A 67 -5.01 -1.67 3.33
CA GLY A 67 -5.51 -3.04 3.53
C GLY A 67 -4.74 -4.08 2.70
N ILE A 68 -4.37 -3.74 1.47
CA ILE A 68 -3.55 -4.58 0.59
C ILE A 68 -2.12 -4.65 1.11
N TYR A 69 -1.56 -3.51 1.52
CA TYR A 69 -0.21 -3.45 2.07
C TYR A 69 -0.08 -4.32 3.31
N GLU A 70 -1.06 -4.29 4.22
CA GLU A 70 -1.09 -5.14 5.41
C GLU A 70 -1.10 -6.64 5.04
N GLN A 71 -1.82 -7.02 3.98
CA GLN A 71 -1.81 -8.39 3.49
C GLN A 71 -0.44 -8.77 2.90
N VAL A 72 0.14 -7.91 2.06
CA VAL A 72 1.47 -8.11 1.47
C VAL A 72 2.53 -8.26 2.55
N GLU A 73 2.50 -7.40 3.58
CA GLU A 73 3.41 -7.41 4.71
C GLU A 73 3.30 -8.71 5.50
N ARG A 74 2.08 -9.13 5.87
CA ARG A 74 1.86 -10.41 6.57
C ARG A 74 2.41 -11.59 5.77
N ASP A 75 2.16 -11.63 4.47
CA ASP A 75 2.58 -12.73 3.62
C ASP A 75 4.10 -12.73 3.38
N ALA A 76 4.70 -11.56 3.17
CA ALA A 76 6.14 -11.40 3.07
C ALA A 76 6.84 -11.83 4.38
N GLY A 77 6.34 -11.37 5.53
CA GLY A 77 6.85 -11.76 6.84
C GLY A 77 6.75 -13.27 7.11
N LYS A 78 5.62 -13.91 6.76
CA LYS A 78 5.48 -15.38 6.82
C LYS A 78 6.54 -16.08 5.97
N ARG A 79 6.74 -15.63 4.73
CA ARG A 79 7.74 -16.20 3.81
C ARG A 79 9.17 -15.96 4.30
N ALA A 80 9.47 -14.78 4.85
CA ALA A 80 10.78 -14.44 5.40
C ALA A 80 11.11 -15.33 6.61
N ARG A 81 10.18 -15.55 7.54
CA ARG A 81 10.36 -16.51 8.64
C ARG A 81 10.63 -17.93 8.15
N ARG A 82 9.89 -18.38 7.13
CA ARG A 82 10.11 -19.71 6.53
C ARG A 82 11.51 -19.81 5.90
N LEU A 83 11.93 -18.77 5.20
CA LEU A 83 13.25 -18.71 4.57
C LEU A 83 14.37 -18.69 5.62
N ALA A 84 14.23 -17.90 6.69
CA ALA A 84 15.19 -17.85 7.79
C ALA A 84 15.39 -19.24 8.44
N ARG A 85 14.31 -19.97 8.72
CA ARG A 85 14.39 -21.35 9.27
C ARG A 85 15.12 -22.31 8.34
N ARG A 86 14.91 -22.20 7.02
CA ARG A 86 15.61 -23.03 6.03
C ARG A 86 17.10 -22.71 5.99
N LEU A 87 17.44 -21.43 6.09
CA LEU A 87 18.79 -20.92 6.01
C LEU A 87 19.62 -21.11 7.29
N ALA A 88 18.98 -21.24 8.45
CA ALA A 88 19.66 -21.53 9.72
C ALA A 88 20.44 -22.85 9.72
N LYS A 89 20.15 -23.75 8.77
CA LYS A 89 20.87 -25.03 8.57
C LYS A 89 22.09 -24.91 7.63
N GLN A 90 22.43 -23.70 7.19
CA GLN A 90 23.46 -23.43 6.19
C GLN A 90 24.43 -22.34 6.69
N HIS A 91 25.63 -22.27 6.13
CA HIS A 91 26.51 -21.12 6.34
C HIS A 91 26.00 -19.92 5.54
N VAL A 92 25.46 -18.91 6.24
CA VAL A 92 24.75 -17.78 5.62
C VAL A 92 25.37 -16.47 6.10
N SER A 93 25.64 -15.56 5.15
CA SER A 93 26.18 -14.24 5.45
C SER A 93 25.26 -13.45 6.39
N GLU A 94 25.85 -12.67 7.30
CA GLU A 94 25.14 -11.76 8.21
C GLU A 94 24.21 -10.79 7.47
N ARG A 95 24.63 -10.24 6.32
CA ARG A 95 23.81 -9.35 5.48
C ARG A 95 22.47 -9.97 5.09
N LYS A 96 22.47 -11.27 4.78
CA LYS A 96 21.26 -12.02 4.38
C LYS A 96 20.34 -12.27 5.58
N LEU A 97 20.91 -12.53 6.75
CA LEU A 97 20.14 -12.68 8.00
C LEU A 97 19.51 -11.34 8.42
N ALA A 98 20.26 -10.25 8.33
CA ALA A 98 19.77 -8.89 8.62
C ALA A 98 18.59 -8.51 7.72
N ALA A 99 18.71 -8.78 6.41
CA ALA A 99 17.61 -8.52 5.46
C ALA A 99 16.34 -9.31 5.81
N LEU A 100 16.46 -10.57 6.27
CA LEU A 100 15.30 -11.37 6.68
C LEU A 100 14.68 -10.88 7.99
N LYS A 101 15.50 -10.44 8.94
CA LYS A 101 15.02 -9.85 10.20
C LYS A 101 14.20 -8.59 9.95
N ALA A 102 14.71 -7.69 9.11
CA ALA A 102 14.04 -6.44 8.74
C ALA A 102 12.66 -6.64 8.07
N ILE A 103 12.43 -7.77 7.39
CA ILE A 103 11.12 -8.11 6.80
C ILE A 103 10.15 -8.70 7.85
N THR A 104 10.69 -9.24 8.95
CA THR A 104 9.90 -9.92 9.98
C THR A 104 9.57 -9.06 11.19
N GLU A 105 10.38 -8.04 11.44
CA GLU A 105 10.09 -7.00 12.41
C GLU A 105 8.95 -6.14 11.84
N PRO A 106 7.83 -5.97 12.59
CA PRO A 106 6.81 -5.02 12.16
C PRO A 106 7.47 -3.65 12.00
N PRO A 107 7.13 -2.86 10.96
CA PRO A 107 7.58 -1.48 10.90
C PRO A 107 7.18 -0.81 12.21
N SER A 108 8.11 -0.03 12.79
CA SER A 108 7.89 0.62 14.07
C SER A 108 6.56 1.36 14.07
N ASP A 109 5.86 1.27 15.21
CA ASP A 109 4.50 1.78 15.45
C ASP A 109 4.39 3.30 15.23
N ASP A 110 5.51 3.98 14.97
CA ASP A 110 5.68 5.37 14.59
C ASP A 110 5.00 5.74 13.25
N LEU A 111 4.55 4.73 12.48
CA LEU A 111 3.70 4.88 11.28
C LEU A 111 2.20 4.65 11.57
N ARG A 112 1.78 4.63 12.85
CA ARG A 112 0.36 4.71 13.18
C ARG A 112 -0.23 5.96 12.56
N TRP A 113 -1.11 5.71 11.60
CA TRP A 113 -2.07 6.66 11.07
C TRP A 113 -2.85 7.31 12.23
N GLU A 114 -2.38 8.45 12.69
CA GLU A 114 -3.26 9.49 13.22
C GLU A 114 -3.96 10.07 11.99
N PRO A 115 -5.31 9.98 11.87
CA PRO A 115 -5.99 10.68 10.81
C PRO A 115 -5.61 12.15 10.93
N ILE A 116 -5.02 12.71 9.88
CA ILE A 116 -4.71 14.14 9.80
C ILE A 116 -6.01 14.90 10.04
N VAL A 117 -6.19 15.40 11.27
CA VAL A 117 -7.23 16.35 11.63
C VAL A 117 -6.59 17.72 11.42
N HIS A 118 -6.92 18.36 10.31
CA HIS A 118 -6.68 19.79 10.16
C HIS A 118 -8.03 20.53 10.27
N PRO A 119 -8.02 21.72 10.90
CA PRO A 119 -9.21 22.46 11.32
C PRO A 119 -10.14 22.85 10.18
#